data_AF-A0A161W6H8-F1
#
_entry.id   AF-A0A161W6H8-F1
#
_cell.length_a   1.000
_cell.length_b   1.000
_cell.length_c   1.000
_cell.angle_alpha   90.00
_cell.angle_beta   90.00
_cell.angle_gamma   90.00
#
_symmetry.space_group_name_H-M   'P 1'
#
loop_
_entity.id
_entity.type
_entity.pdbx_description
1 polymer ?
#
loop_
_entity_poly.entity_id
_entity_poly.type
_entity_poly.pdbx_seq_one_letter_code
_entity_poly.pdbx_strand_id
1 'polypeptide(L)' 'MTSYPQPRRFEDFRIAVICALVREYDAVILAFDEIWNDDGDGGGPAPRQHNNHTLGRIGVHNVVLVLLPNMGKV' A
#
# COMPACT_ATOMS: atom_id res chain seq x y z
N MET A 1 -23.44 0.38 -9.52
CA MET A 1 -22.02 0.66 -9.19
C MET A 1 -21.92 0.80 -7.68
N THR A 2 -21.39 -0.20 -7.00
CA THR A 2 -21.09 -0.11 -5.57
C THR A 2 -19.85 0.76 -5.41
N SER A 3 -20.01 1.98 -4.92
CA SER A 3 -18.88 2.84 -4.56
C SER A 3 -18.34 2.35 -3.22
N TYR A 4 -17.07 1.92 -3.19
CA TYR A 4 -16.39 1.57 -1.94
C TYR A 4 -15.74 2.85 -1.40
N PRO A 5 -16.22 3.43 -0.30
CA PRO A 5 -15.63 4.64 0.23
C PRO A 5 -14.20 4.36 0.69
N GLN A 6 -13.26 5.22 0.28
CA GLN A 6 -11.89 5.18 0.77
C GLN A 6 -11.90 5.25 2.31
N PRO A 7 -11.31 4.26 3.00
CA PRO A 7 -11.18 4.27 4.45
C PRO A 7 -10.35 5.48 4.90
N ARG A 8 -10.80 6.13 5.96
CA ARG A 8 -10.16 7.34 6.50
C ARG A 8 -9.21 7.03 7.63
N ARG A 9 -9.25 5.82 8.20
CA ARG A 9 -8.40 5.40 9.31
C ARG A 9 -7.65 4.13 8.95
N PHE A 10 -6.41 4.03 9.43
CA PHE A 10 -5.62 2.79 9.34
C PHE A 10 -6.30 1.60 10.03
N GLU A 11 -7.12 1.87 11.05
CA GLU A 11 -7.90 0.85 11.78
C GLU A 11 -8.95 0.14 10.89
N ASP A 12 -9.33 0.73 9.76
CA ASP A 12 -10.28 0.17 8.81
C ASP A 12 -9.63 -0.86 7.87
N PHE A 13 -8.30 -0.97 7.87
CA PHE A 13 -7.56 -1.93 7.09
C PHE A 13 -7.36 -3.21 7.88
N ARG A 14 -8.03 -4.28 7.45
CA ARG A 14 -8.01 -5.57 8.15
C ARG A 14 -6.95 -6.54 7.64
N ILE A 15 -6.35 -6.23 6.50
CA ILE A 15 -5.39 -7.10 5.83
C ILE A 15 -4.10 -6.33 5.61
N ALA A 16 -2.99 -6.92 6.06
CA ALA A 16 -1.64 -6.45 5.77
C ALA A 16 -0.90 -7.50 4.94
N VAL A 17 -0.35 -7.09 3.79
CA VAL A 17 0.54 -7.91 2.96
C VAL A 17 1.94 -7.37 3.12
N ILE A 18 2.87 -8.20 3.58
CA ILE A 18 4.26 -7.80 3.84
C ILE A 18 5.15 -8.52 2.83
N CYS A 19 5.84 -7.73 2.01
CA CYS A 19 6.77 -8.18 0.98
C CYS A 19 8.20 -7.95 1.45
N ALA A 20 9.03 -8.98 1.35
CA ALA A 20 10.46 -8.84 1.64
C ALA A 20 11.23 -8.33 0.41
N LEU A 21 10.69 -8.55 -0.78
CA LEU A 21 11.31 -8.20 -2.05
C LEU A 21 10.45 -7.23 -2.85
N VAL A 22 11.12 -6.34 -3.57
CA VAL A 22 10.47 -5.40 -4.51
C VAL A 22 9.63 -6.15 -5.55
N ARG A 23 10.07 -7.33 -6.00
CA ARG A 23 9.32 -8.11 -7.00
C ARG A 23 7.98 -8.62 -6.47
N GLU A 24 7.92 -8.99 -5.19
CA GLU A 24 6.67 -9.41 -4.55
C GLU A 24 5.74 -8.19 -4.42
N TYR A 25 6.30 -7.05 -4.03
CA TYR A 25 5.57 -5.80 -3.92
C TYR A 25 4.99 -5.35 -5.26
N ASP A 26 5.78 -5.36 -6.33
CA ASP A 26 5.35 -5.00 -7.69
C ASP A 26 4.22 -5.92 -8.17
N ALA A 27 4.34 -7.23 -7.93
CA ALA A 27 3.30 -8.20 -8.28
C ALA A 27 1.99 -7.95 -7.52
N VAL A 28 2.09 -7.62 -6.23
CA VAL A 28 0.91 -7.36 -5.39
C VAL A 28 0.26 -6.04 -5.74
N ILE A 29 1.03 -4.98 -6.05
CA ILE A 29 0.49 -3.70 -6.56
C ILE A 29 -0.42 -3.92 -7.76
N LEU A 30 -0.02 -4.78 -8.70
CA LEU A 30 -0.80 -5.06 -9.90
C LEU A 30 -2.13 -5.79 -9.60
N ALA A 31 -2.30 -6.35 -8.41
CA ALA A 31 -3.52 -7.00 -7.98
C ALA A 31 -4.53 -6.05 -7.30
N PHE A 32 -4.15 -4.78 -7.04
CA PHE A 32 -5.08 -3.80 -6.48
C PHE A 32 -6.12 -3.37 -7.51
N ASP A 33 -7.39 -3.39 -7.11
CA ASP A 33 -8.48 -2.80 -7.89
C ASP A 33 -8.44 -1.27 -7.82
N GLU A 34 -7.94 -0.74 -6.71
CA GLU A 34 -7.91 0.68 -6.41
C GLU A 34 -6.77 0.98 -5.45
N ILE A 35 -5.97 1.98 -5.76
CA ILE A 35 -4.84 2.42 -4.92
C ILE A 35 -5.18 3.81 -4.38
N TRP A 36 -5.05 3.97 -3.07
CA TRP A 36 -5.26 5.23 -2.39
C TRP A 36 -3.88 5.83 -2.10
N ASN A 37 -3.47 6.80 -2.92
CA ASN A 37 -2.20 7.48 -2.72
C ASN A 37 -2.22 8.29 -1.41
N ASP A 38 -1.15 8.14 -0.63
CA ASP A 38 -0.75 9.06 0.43
C ASP A 38 0.09 10.21 -0.17
N ASP A 39 -0.17 10.61 -1.42
CA ASP A 39 0.37 11.87 -1.95
C ASP A 39 -0.42 12.99 -1.29
N GLY A 40 0.00 13.29 -0.06
CA GLY A 40 -0.16 14.62 0.49
C GLY A 40 0.37 15.61 -0.54
N ASP A 41 -0.55 16.43 -1.04
CA ASP A 41 -0.32 17.72 -1.68
C ASP A 41 1.10 18.29 -1.42
N GLY A 42 1.93 18.38 -2.47
CA GLY A 42 3.10 19.27 -2.46
C GLY A 42 4.47 18.66 -2.80
N GLY A 43 4.85 18.77 -4.07
CA GLY A 43 6.14 19.38 -4.43
C GLY A 43 7.41 18.52 -4.38
N GLY A 44 7.75 17.92 -5.52
CA GLY A 44 9.12 17.69 -5.95
C GLY A 44 9.67 16.27 -5.73
N PRO A 45 10.70 15.86 -6.49
CA PRO A 45 11.31 14.54 -6.38
C PRO A 45 12.14 14.45 -5.08
N ALA A 46 11.46 14.22 -3.96
CA ALA A 46 12.10 13.92 -2.68
C ALA A 46 12.61 12.46 -2.69
N PRO A 47 13.85 12.20 -2.27
CA PRO A 47 14.48 10.89 -2.42
C PRO A 47 13.88 9.89 -1.42
N ARG A 48 13.12 8.91 -1.92
CA ARG A 48 13.04 7.53 -1.38
C ARG A 48 12.78 7.37 0.13
N GLN A 49 12.15 8.34 0.78
CA GLN A 49 11.59 8.20 2.14
C GLN A 49 10.06 8.26 2.13
N HIS A 50 9.43 7.90 1.01
CA HIS A 50 8.03 7.55 1.05
C HIS A 50 7.93 6.20 1.76
N ASN A 51 7.32 6.25 2.95
CA ASN A 51 6.64 5.16 3.62
C ASN A 51 6.61 3.88 2.78
N ASN A 52 7.27 2.84 3.26
CA ASN A 52 7.40 1.55 2.57
C ASN A 52 6.05 0.80 2.49
N HIS A 53 4.91 1.51 2.52
CA HIS A 53 3.58 0.95 2.50
C HIS A 53 2.66 1.68 1.51
N THR A 54 1.77 0.92 0.88
CA THR A 54 0.72 1.39 -0.02
C THR A 54 -0.63 0.95 0.52
N LEU A 55 -1.62 1.84 0.42
CA LEU A 55 -2.99 1.57 0.82
C LEU A 55 -3.85 1.37 -0.42
N GLY A 56 -4.80 0.44 -0.34
CA GLY A 56 -5.76 0.28 -1.42
C GLY A 56 -6.73 -0.86 -1.16
N ARG A 57 -7.40 -1.29 -2.23
CA ARG A 57 -8.44 -2.31 -2.20
C ARG A 57 -8.12 -3.47 -3.13
N ILE A 58 -8.35 -4.68 -2.63
CA ILE A 58 -8.38 -5.92 -3.43
C ILE A 58 -9.74 -6.58 -3.16
N GLY A 59 -10.58 -6.66 -4.19
CA GLY A 59 -11.96 -7.11 -4.08
C GLY A 59 -12.76 -6.26 -3.09
N VAL A 60 -13.27 -6.89 -2.04
CA VAL A 60 -14.06 -6.25 -0.97
C VAL A 60 -13.21 -5.86 0.24
N HIS A 61 -11.89 -6.02 0.16
CA HIS A 61 -10.99 -5.85 1.29
C HIS A 61 -10.10 -4.63 1.16
N ASN A 62 -10.01 -3.84 2.23
CA ASN A 62 -9.02 -2.79 2.40
C ASN A 62 -7.69 -3.44 2.82
N VAL A 63 -6.64 -3.22 2.03
CA VAL A 63 -5.34 -3.87 2.16
C VAL A 63 -4.25 -2.82 2.34
N VAL A 64 -3.37 -3.04 3.32
CA VAL A 64 -2.09 -2.34 3.44
C VAL A 64 -1.01 -3.26 2.86
N LEU A 65 -0.37 -2.83 1.79
CA LEU A 65 0.83 -3.49 1.26
C LEU A 65 2.05 -2.83 1.90
N VAL A 66 3.01 -3.61 2.38
CA VAL A 66 4.25 -3.12 3.01
C VAL A 66 5.44 -3.81 2.37
N LEU A 67 6.43 -3.05 1.92
CA LEU A 67 7.75 -3.52 1.58
C LEU A 67 8.64 -3.46 2.83
N LEU A 68 9.46 -4.48 3.08
CA LEU A 68 10.47 -4.42 4.14
C LEU A 68 11.74 -3.70 3.62
N PRO A 69 12.44 -2.92 4.46
CA PRO A 69 13.66 -2.23 4.05
C PRO A 69 14.78 -3.21 3.67
N ASN A 70 14.88 -4.33 4.40
CA ASN A 70 15.83 -5.42 4.16
C ASN A 70 15.13 -6.77 4.26
N MET A 71 15.62 -7.76 3.51
CA MET A 71 15.21 -9.17 3.62
C MET A 71 16.04 -9.89 4.68
N GLY A 72 15.41 -10.81 5.41
CA GLY A 72 16.06 -11.64 6.43
C GLY A 72 15.64 -11.29 7.86
N LYS A 73 15.91 -12.20 8.80
CA LYS A 73 15.69 -11.97 10.22
C LYS A 73 16.87 -11.17 10.80
N VAL A 74 16.57 -10.18 11.66
CA VAL A 74 17.57 -9.52 12.51
C VAL A 74 17.99 -10.38 13.69
#